data_AF-A0A957SQF1-F1
#
_entry.id   AF-A0A957SQF1-F1
#
_cell.length_a   1.000
_cell.length_b   1.000
_cell.length_c   1.000
_cell.angle_alpha   90.00
_cell.angle_beta   90.00
_cell.angle_gamma   90.00
#
_symmetry.space_group_name_H-M   'P 1'
#
loop_
_entity.id
_entity.type
_entity.pdbx_description
1 polymer ?
#
loop_
_entity_poly.entity_id
_entity_poly.type
_entity_poly.pdbx_seq_one_letter_code
_entity_poly.pdbx_strand_id
1 'polypeptide(L)'
;MSRQFSRVWISILILALLFSARLAAVSAQQRVECAADATVQPGDTLSLLAARLLGSAAAYPQIVAATNAKAADDGSYATIANPSVLGVGWKLCI
;
A
#
# COMPACT_ATOMS: atom_id res chain seq x y z
N MET A 1 36.57 -26.31 -30.21
CA MET A 1 35.17 -26.33 -29.71
C MET A 1 34.96 -25.74 -28.31
N SER A 2 35.99 -25.47 -27.50
CA SER A 2 35.87 -25.09 -26.07
C SER A 2 35.42 -23.65 -25.79
N ARG A 3 35.67 -22.69 -26.69
CA ARG A 3 35.34 -21.26 -26.48
C ARG A 3 33.84 -20.93 -26.60
N GLN A 4 33.08 -21.76 -27.33
CA GLN A 4 31.63 -21.58 -27.50
C GLN A 4 30.87 -22.01 -26.24
N PHE A 5 31.27 -23.12 -25.61
CA PHE A 5 30.69 -23.59 -24.36
C PHE A 5 30.93 -22.64 -23.18
N SER A 6 32.12 -22.04 -23.08
CA SER A 6 32.45 -21.07 -22.02
C SER A 6 31.58 -19.81 -22.09
N ARG A 7 31.27 -19.31 -23.30
CA ARG A 7 30.40 -18.16 -23.50
C ARG A 7 28.95 -18.45 -23.12
N VAL A 8 28.44 -19.64 -23.44
CA VAL A 8 27.07 -20.05 -23.09
C VAL A 8 26.92 -20.19 -21.57
N TRP A 9 27.91 -20.75 -20.88
CA TRP A 9 27.91 -20.86 -19.42
C TRP A 9 28.00 -19.50 -18.71
N ILE A 10 28.80 -18.56 -19.23
CA ILE A 10 28.86 -17.19 -18.71
C ILE A 10 27.51 -16.48 -18.92
N SER A 11 26.87 -16.65 -20.08
CA SER A 11 25.54 -16.09 -20.33
C SER A 11 24.48 -16.68 -19.42
N ILE A 12 24.51 -17.98 -19.13
CA ILE A 12 23.59 -18.64 -18.19
C ILE A 12 23.81 -18.14 -16.75
N LEU A 13 25.07 -17.96 -16.33
CA LEU A 13 25.39 -17.41 -15.01
C LEU A 13 24.95 -15.94 -14.87
N ILE A 14 25.14 -15.12 -15.91
CA ILE A 14 24.64 -13.74 -15.92
C ILE A 14 23.11 -13.71 -15.90
N LEU A 15 22.44 -14.56 -16.68
CA LEU A 15 20.98 -14.62 -16.71
C LEU A 15 20.41 -15.09 -15.37
N ALA A 16 21.04 -16.08 -14.72
CA ALA A 16 20.66 -16.54 -13.39
C ALA A 16 20.87 -15.46 -12.31
N LEU A 17 21.98 -14.70 -12.39
CA LEU A 17 22.26 -13.59 -11.48
C LEU A 17 21.23 -12.45 -11.64
N LEU A 18 20.87 -12.10 -12.89
CA LEU A 18 19.84 -11.10 -13.16
C LEU A 18 18.44 -11.56 -12.70
N PHE A 19 18.13 -12.85 -12.84
CA PHE A 19 16.87 -13.41 -12.34
C PHE A 19 16.79 -13.37 -10.81
N SER A 20 17.91 -13.65 -10.14
CA SER A 20 18.03 -13.57 -8.67
C SER A 20 17.80 -12.15 -8.15
N ALA A 21 18.37 -11.15 -8.83
CA ALA A 21 18.24 -9.73 -8.44
C ALA A 21 16.80 -9.19 -8.58
N ARG A 22 15.98 -9.78 -9.46
CA ARG A 22 14.57 -9.37 -9.65
C ARG A 22 13.68 -9.75 -8.47
N LEU A 23 13.94 -10.87 -7.78
CA LEU A 23 13.13 -11.30 -6.64
C LEU A 23 13.29 -10.40 -5.41
N ALA A 24 14.47 -9.82 -5.20
CA ALA A 24 14.73 -8.96 -4.04
C ALA A 24 14.02 -7.59 -4.11
N ALA A 25 13.63 -7.13 -5.30
CA ALA A 25 12.98 -5.84 -5.48
C ALA A 25 11.46 -5.86 -5.22
N VAL A 26 10.83 -7.05 -5.19
CA VAL A 26 9.37 -7.16 -5.07
C VAL A 26 8.88 -6.81 -3.66
N SER A 27 9.68 -7.07 -2.62
CA SER A 27 9.33 -6.79 -1.21
C SER A 27 9.50 -5.32 -0.81
N ALA A 28 10.35 -4.57 -1.51
CA ALA A 28 10.62 -3.16 -1.20
C ALA A 28 9.46 -2.22 -1.57
N GLN A 29 8.50 -2.71 -2.37
CA GLN A 29 7.43 -1.89 -2.93
C GLN A 29 6.05 -2.11 -2.29
N GLN A 30 5.95 -2.91 -1.22
CA GLN A 30 4.71 -3.06 -0.46
C GLN A 30 4.48 -1.84 0.46
N ARG A 31 4.48 -0.64 -0.13
CA ARG A 31 3.81 0.49 0.52
C ARG A 31 2.34 0.14 0.63
N VAL A 32 1.72 0.48 1.74
CA VAL A 32 0.26 0.37 1.90
C VAL A 32 -0.37 1.16 0.75
N GLU A 33 -0.86 0.45 -0.25
CA GLU A 33 -1.50 1.05 -1.41
C GLU A 33 -2.98 1.14 -1.07
N CYS A 34 -3.48 2.37 -0.97
CA CYS A 34 -4.89 2.62 -0.72
C CYS A 34 -5.66 2.14 -1.95
N ALA A 35 -6.71 1.34 -1.76
CA ALA A 35 -7.59 0.97 -2.85
C ALA A 35 -8.31 2.23 -3.39
N ALA A 36 -8.60 3.19 -2.51
CA ALA A 36 -9.05 4.52 -2.87
C ALA A 36 -8.65 5.58 -1.83
N ASP A 37 -8.67 6.83 -2.26
CA ASP A 37 -8.59 8.00 -1.39
C ASP A 37 -10.00 8.55 -1.13
N ALA A 38 -10.32 8.84 0.13
CA ALA A 38 -11.56 9.51 0.50
C ALA A 38 -11.28 10.81 1.26
N THR A 39 -12.06 11.86 1.00
CA THR A 39 -11.99 13.13 1.74
C THR A 39 -13.21 13.28 2.62
N VAL A 40 -13.01 13.42 3.93
CA VAL A 40 -14.10 13.59 4.91
C VAL A 40 -14.91 14.84 4.61
N GLN A 41 -16.22 14.67 4.46
CA GLN A 41 -17.19 15.76 4.28
C GLN A 41 -17.92 16.09 5.59
N PRO A 42 -18.57 17.27 5.69
CA PRO A 42 -19.42 17.58 6.83
C PRO A 42 -20.51 16.51 7.04
N GLY A 43 -20.62 16.00 8.26
CA GLY A 43 -21.59 14.96 8.63
C GLY A 43 -21.14 13.51 8.41
N ASP A 44 -19.95 13.29 7.84
CA ASP A 44 -19.40 11.95 7.72
C ASP A 44 -19.01 11.37 9.09
N THR A 45 -19.15 10.05 9.21
CA THR A 45 -18.56 9.25 10.29
C THR A 45 -17.78 8.09 9.67
N LEU A 46 -16.79 7.55 10.38
CA LEU A 46 -16.04 6.40 9.86
C LEU A 46 -16.94 5.20 9.57
N SER A 47 -17.97 4.97 10.39
CA SER A 47 -18.93 3.89 10.18
C SER A 47 -19.79 4.11 8.92
N LEU A 48 -20.23 5.35 8.66
CA LEU A 48 -20.96 5.66 7.42
C LEU A 48 -20.08 5.49 6.17
N LEU A 49 -18.82 5.94 6.24
CA LEU A 49 -17.85 5.75 5.16
C LEU A 49 -17.54 4.27 4.93
N ALA A 50 -17.34 3.49 6.00
CA ALA A 50 -17.12 2.06 5.89
C ALA A 50 -18.33 1.31 5.33
N ALA A 51 -19.55 1.67 5.72
CA ALA A 51 -20.76 1.10 5.12
C ALA A 51 -20.83 1.37 3.61
N ARG A 52 -20.50 2.60 3.19
CA ARG A 52 -20.55 3.02 1.78
C ARG A 52 -19.44 2.41 0.93
N LEU A 53 -18.22 2.33 1.46
CA LEU A 53 -17.02 2.02 0.68
C LEU A 53 -16.55 0.56 0.87
N LEU A 54 -16.80 -0.02 2.05
CA LEU A 54 -16.41 -1.39 2.41
C LEU A 54 -17.61 -2.33 2.56
N GLY A 55 -18.84 -1.82 2.37
CA GLY A 55 -20.07 -2.60 2.49
C GLY A 55 -20.48 -2.95 3.92
N SER A 56 -19.76 -2.48 4.94
CA SER A 56 -20.07 -2.74 6.35
C SER A 56 -19.66 -1.60 7.27
N ALA A 57 -20.61 -1.08 8.04
CA ALA A 57 -20.34 -0.05 9.05
C ALA A 57 -19.34 -0.51 10.13
N ALA A 58 -19.32 -1.82 10.41
CA ALA A 58 -18.41 -2.43 11.37
C ALA A 58 -16.96 -2.55 10.84
N ALA A 59 -16.74 -2.35 9.54
CA ALA A 59 -15.41 -2.37 8.93
C ALA A 59 -14.62 -1.08 9.14
N TYR A 60 -15.17 -0.07 9.83
CA TYR A 60 -14.50 1.20 10.09
C TYR A 60 -13.08 1.08 10.71
N PRO A 61 -12.73 0.08 11.54
CA PRO A 61 -11.38 -0.07 12.05
C PRO A 61 -10.35 -0.30 10.94
N GLN A 62 -10.76 -0.84 9.79
CA GLN A 62 -9.89 -1.03 8.63
C GLN A 62 -9.46 0.32 8.04
N ILE A 63 -10.39 1.28 7.93
CA ILE A 63 -10.09 2.65 7.48
C ILE A 63 -9.08 3.31 8.43
N VAL A 64 -9.25 3.14 9.74
CA VAL A 64 -8.32 3.69 10.76
C VAL A 64 -6.93 3.10 10.58
N ALA A 65 -6.83 1.77 10.48
CA ALA A 65 -5.56 1.08 10.33
C ALA A 65 -4.86 1.48 9.01
N ALA A 66 -5.57 1.45 7.89
CA ALA A 66 -5.04 1.80 6.58
C ALA A 66 -4.59 3.26 6.53
N THR A 67 -5.41 4.18 7.03
CA THR A 67 -5.10 5.62 7.03
C THR A 67 -3.89 5.93 7.91
N ASN A 68 -3.81 5.37 9.11
CA ASN A 68 -2.65 5.58 10.00
C ASN A 68 -1.37 4.94 9.46
N ALA A 69 -1.47 3.75 8.85
CA ALA A 69 -0.33 3.13 8.19
C ALA A 69 0.16 3.98 7.01
N LYS A 70 -0.76 4.54 6.23
CA LYS A 70 -0.42 5.44 5.12
C LYS A 70 0.16 6.77 5.60
N ALA A 71 -0.36 7.33 6.69
CA ALA A 71 0.13 8.57 7.28
C ALA A 71 1.59 8.48 7.75
N ALA A 72 2.08 7.27 8.09
CA ALA A 72 3.48 7.05 8.42
C ALA A 72 4.42 7.20 7.20
N ASP A 73 3.92 6.91 6.00
CA ASP A 73 4.67 7.02 4.74
C ASP A 73 4.41 8.34 4.00
N ASP A 74 3.21 8.90 4.14
CA ASP A 74 2.71 10.09 3.45
C ASP A 74 1.90 10.98 4.41
N GLY A 75 2.51 12.09 4.82
CA GLY A 75 1.92 13.04 5.76
C GLY A 75 0.70 13.82 5.24
N SER A 76 0.26 13.61 4.00
CA SER A 76 -1.00 14.16 3.50
C SER A 76 -2.23 13.41 4.03
N TYR A 77 -2.07 12.18 4.52
CA TYR A 77 -3.13 11.40 5.15
C TYR A 77 -3.30 11.76 6.62
N ALA A 78 -4.53 11.66 7.12
CA ALA A 78 -4.83 11.99 8.51
C ALA A 78 -4.19 10.99 9.50
N THR A 79 -3.77 11.47 10.67
CA THR A 79 -3.46 10.60 11.81
C THR A 79 -4.67 10.53 12.72
N ILE A 80 -5.37 9.40 12.71
CA ILE A 80 -6.61 9.17 13.47
C ILE A 80 -6.24 8.59 14.84
N ALA A 81 -6.15 9.45 15.85
CA ALA A 81 -5.92 9.06 17.24
C ALA A 81 -7.22 8.63 17.95
N ASN A 82 -8.35 9.25 17.59
CA ASN A 82 -9.67 8.94 18.13
C ASN A 82 -10.65 8.69 16.97
N PRO A 83 -11.12 7.45 16.75
CA PRO A 83 -12.04 7.12 15.66
C PRO A 83 -13.41 7.82 15.72
N SER A 84 -13.79 8.36 16.88
CA SER A 84 -15.04 9.12 17.04
C SER A 84 -14.91 10.60 16.65
N VAL A 85 -13.71 11.07 16.30
CA VAL A 85 -13.44 12.45 15.91
C VAL A 85 -12.85 12.46 14.51
N LEU A 86 -13.56 13.09 13.56
CA LEU A 86 -13.10 13.33 12.21
C LEU A 86 -13.10 14.81 11.90
N GLY A 87 -12.00 15.29 11.31
CA GLY A 87 -11.93 16.62 10.74
C GLY A 87 -12.42 16.64 9.30
N VAL A 88 -13.25 17.63 8.95
CA VAL A 88 -13.63 17.88 7.56
C VAL A 88 -12.39 18.18 6.73
N GLY A 89 -12.30 17.60 5.53
CA GLY A 89 -11.17 17.73 4.63
C GLY A 89 -10.04 16.73 4.88
N TRP A 90 -10.14 15.86 5.89
CA TRP A 90 -9.15 14.81 6.11
C TRP A 90 -9.10 13.83 4.94
N LYS A 91 -7.88 13.51 4.50
CA LYS A 91 -7.62 12.47 3.52
C LYS A 91 -7.48 11.12 4.22
N LEU A 92 -8.31 10.16 3.80
CA LEU A 92 -8.37 8.81 4.31
C LEU A 92 -7.90 7.81 3.25
N CYS A 93 -7.26 6.75 3.72
CA CYS A 93 -6.89 5.58 2.94
C CYS A 93 -7.99 4.52 3.13
N ILE A 94 -8.57 4.06 2.05
CA ILE A 94 -9.63 3.04 2.02
C ILE A 94 -9.06 1.73 1.50
#